data_AF-A0A4V4HMC2-F1
#
_entry.id   AF-A0A4V4HMC2-F1
#
_cell.length_a   1.000
_cell.length_b   1.000
_cell.length_c   1.000
_cell.angle_alpha   90.00
_cell.angle_beta   90.00
_cell.angle_gamma   90.00
#
_symmetry.space_group_name_H-M   'P 1'
#
loop_
_entity.id
_entity.type
_entity.pdbx_description
1 polymer ?
#
loop_
_entity_poly.entity_id
_entity_poly.type
_entity_poly.pdbx_seq_one_letter_code
_entity_poly.pdbx_strand_id
1 'polypeptide(L)'
;MHDRLPPDLHITVEADHGHHGGPPPVAARLRGCRHRVRTRDLTRRGQWLFIAAVALLELSLLAHFAIAVIAGTVLSANGFGFVALIMALPAAGSLLVVVGEVGLVRTWLAPHRTEPVVLALQWTGAGLLLLSSGLLAIATGTLATALLSVPALLVSGLLTYLSAMLHHRDTCETDPAHPPRMRALLRRA
;
A
#
# COMPACT_ATOMS: atom_id res chain seq x y z
N MET A 1 45.46 31.09 21.77
CA MET A 1 45.34 29.67 22.12
C MET A 1 44.52 28.98 21.04
N HIS A 2 45.22 28.21 20.23
CA HIS A 2 44.68 27.38 19.16
C HIS A 2 44.26 26.03 19.74
N ASP A 3 43.05 25.59 19.46
CA ASP A 3 42.73 24.16 19.39
C ASP A 3 42.36 23.86 17.95
N ARG A 4 43.34 23.30 17.24
CA ARG A 4 43.21 22.79 15.88
C ARG A 4 42.72 21.36 15.99
N LEU A 5 41.53 21.08 15.46
CA LEU A 5 41.09 19.73 15.14
C LEU A 5 42.07 19.12 14.10
N PRO A 6 42.47 17.85 14.23
CA PRO A 6 43.34 17.21 13.26
C PRO A 6 42.65 17.11 11.88
N PRO A 7 43.35 17.44 10.79
CA PRO A 7 42.95 17.03 9.45
C PRO A 7 43.25 15.52 9.29
N ASP A 8 42.56 14.88 8.37
CA ASP A 8 42.84 13.52 7.89
C ASP A 8 42.25 12.35 8.70
N LEU A 9 40.92 12.22 8.60
CA LEU A 9 40.33 10.89 8.46
C LEU A 9 39.70 10.78 7.05
N HIS A 10 40.56 10.56 6.06
CA HIS A 10 40.13 10.11 4.75
C HIS A 10 39.59 8.68 4.89
N ILE A 11 38.27 8.54 5.00
CA ILE A 11 37.61 7.26 4.80
C ILE A 11 37.67 6.96 3.29
N THR A 12 38.78 6.37 2.84
CA THR A 12 38.84 5.70 1.56
C THR A 12 37.99 4.44 1.69
N VAL A 13 36.73 4.53 1.24
CA VAL A 13 35.93 3.34 0.96
C VAL A 13 36.64 2.64 -0.18
N GLU A 14 37.47 1.67 0.18
CA GLU A 14 38.12 0.76 -0.74
C GLU A 14 37.00 0.02 -1.47
N ALA A 15 36.78 0.43 -2.73
CA ALA A 15 35.81 -0.19 -3.59
C ALA A 15 36.31 -1.61 -3.86
N ASP A 16 35.67 -2.59 -3.21
CA ASP A 16 35.82 -4.01 -3.49
C ASP A 16 35.63 -4.24 -5.01
N HIS A 17 36.75 -4.29 -5.74
CA HIS A 17 36.85 -4.59 -7.17
C HIS A 17 36.83 -6.12 -7.36
N GLY A 18 35.73 -6.73 -6.91
CA GLY A 18 35.64 -8.18 -6.80
C GLY A 18 34.21 -8.71 -6.87
N HIS A 19 33.35 -8.12 -7.70
CA HIS A 19 32.06 -8.74 -7.99
C HIS A 19 31.79 -8.82 -9.49
N HIS A 20 31.91 -10.04 -9.97
CA HIS A 20 31.39 -10.61 -11.20
C HIS A 20 30.19 -9.84 -11.76
N GLY A 21 30.15 -9.64 -13.08
CA GLY A 21 29.09 -8.99 -13.85
C GLY A 21 27.73 -9.68 -13.82
N GLY A 22 27.23 -10.01 -12.63
CA GLY A 22 25.83 -10.27 -12.39
C GLY A 22 25.07 -8.94 -12.33
N PRO A 23 23.76 -8.95 -12.64
CA PRO A 23 22.93 -7.78 -12.48
C PRO A 23 23.07 -7.23 -11.05
N PRO A 24 23.17 -5.90 -10.86
CA PRO A 24 23.36 -5.32 -9.54
C PRO A 24 22.26 -5.79 -8.59
N PRO A 25 22.57 -6.05 -7.31
CA PRO A 25 21.61 -6.56 -6.34
C PRO A 25 20.38 -5.64 -6.30
N VAL A 26 19.18 -6.24 -6.20
CA VAL A 26 17.88 -5.51 -6.23
C VAL A 26 17.86 -4.34 -5.24
N ALA A 27 18.55 -4.50 -4.10
CA ALA A 27 18.72 -3.48 -3.07
C ALA A 27 19.52 -2.23 -3.52
N ALA A 28 20.47 -2.35 -4.46
CA ALA A 28 21.23 -1.22 -4.99
C ALA A 28 20.39 -0.38 -5.97
N ARG A 29 19.55 -1.01 -6.81
CA ARG A 29 18.59 -0.30 -7.67
C ARG A 29 17.50 0.43 -6.88
N LEU A 30 17.25 0.03 -5.63
CA LEU A 30 16.23 0.65 -4.75
C LEU A 30 16.68 2.00 -4.17
N ARG A 31 17.98 2.30 -4.16
CA ARG A 31 18.52 3.50 -3.49
C ARG A 31 18.58 4.76 -4.37
N GLY A 32 18.30 4.65 -5.67
CA GLY A 32 18.62 5.71 -6.64
C GLY A 32 17.49 6.62 -7.11
N CYS A 33 16.21 6.27 -6.92
CA CYS A 33 15.16 7.06 -7.55
C CYS A 33 14.91 8.39 -6.80
N ARG A 34 15.10 9.50 -7.50
CA ARG A 34 15.06 10.88 -6.95
C ARG A 34 13.65 11.42 -6.75
N HIS A 35 12.62 10.73 -7.24
CA HIS A 35 11.24 11.15 -7.12
C HIS A 35 10.77 10.98 -5.68
N ARG A 36 10.85 12.03 -4.88
CA ARG A 36 10.23 12.10 -3.55
C ARG A 36 9.21 13.22 -3.55
N VAL A 37 7.93 12.86 -3.49
CA VAL A 37 6.83 13.81 -3.38
C VAL A 37 6.55 14.06 -1.90
N ARG A 38 6.63 15.31 -1.44
CA ARG A 38 6.17 15.68 -0.09
C ARG A 38 4.74 16.18 -0.18
N THR A 39 3.96 16.02 0.89
CA THR A 39 2.57 16.52 0.98
C THR A 39 2.45 18.04 0.74
N ARG A 40 3.49 18.81 1.07
CA ARG A 40 3.57 20.25 0.80
C ARG A 40 3.72 20.59 -0.70
N ASP A 41 4.21 19.64 -1.50
CA ASP A 41 4.43 19.81 -2.94
C ASP A 41 3.14 19.58 -3.73
N LEU A 42 2.07 19.06 -3.09
CA LEU A 42 0.75 18.83 -3.68
C LEU A 42 -0.08 20.11 -3.76
N THR A 43 -0.85 20.28 -4.85
CA THR A 43 -1.89 21.32 -4.97
C THR A 43 -2.98 21.15 -3.92
N ARG A 44 -3.86 22.14 -3.69
CA ARG A 44 -5.01 21.96 -2.79
C ARG A 44 -5.84 20.72 -3.14
N ARG A 45 -6.05 20.45 -4.43
CA ARG A 45 -6.75 19.24 -4.90
C ARG A 45 -6.00 17.96 -4.53
N GLY A 46 -4.68 17.93 -4.76
CA GLY A 46 -3.83 16.81 -4.36
C GLY A 46 -3.80 16.58 -2.85
N GLN A 47 -3.78 17.66 -2.06
CA GLN A 47 -3.83 17.59 -0.59
C GLN A 47 -5.17 17.03 -0.10
N TRP A 48 -6.30 17.47 -0.66
CA TRP A 48 -7.61 16.90 -0.34
C TRP A 48 -7.71 15.42 -0.70
N LEU A 49 -7.20 15.02 -1.88
CA LEU A 49 -7.14 13.60 -2.27
C LEU A 49 -6.28 12.78 -1.31
N PHE A 50 -5.13 13.32 -0.89
CA PHE A 50 -4.27 12.65 0.09
C PHE A 50 -4.96 12.49 1.44
N ILE A 51 -5.57 13.56 1.97
CA ILE A 51 -6.31 13.52 3.24
C ILE A 51 -7.48 12.53 3.16
N ALA A 52 -8.24 12.56 2.05
CA ALA A 52 -9.33 11.63 1.83
C ALA A 52 -8.84 10.17 1.78
N ALA A 53 -7.71 9.91 1.13
CA ALA A 53 -7.11 8.58 1.09
C ALA A 53 -6.68 8.11 2.49
N VAL A 54 -6.07 8.98 3.30
CA VAL A 54 -5.67 8.67 4.69
C VAL A 54 -6.90 8.41 5.56
N ALA A 55 -7.93 9.27 5.49
CA ALA A 55 -9.15 9.10 6.26
C ALA A 55 -9.89 7.81 5.88
N LEU A 56 -9.98 7.50 4.59
CA LEU A 56 -10.58 6.24 4.12
C LEU A 56 -9.75 5.03 4.56
N LEU A 57 -8.41 5.13 4.56
CA LEU A 57 -7.53 4.08 5.06
C LEU A 57 -7.76 3.82 6.56
N GLU A 58 -7.87 4.85 7.38
CA GLU A 58 -8.19 4.70 8.81
C GLU A 58 -9.56 4.03 9.02
N LEU A 59 -10.58 4.45 8.26
CA LEU A 59 -11.90 3.81 8.28
C LEU A 59 -11.84 2.35 7.84
N SER A 60 -11.02 2.04 6.83
CA SER A 60 -10.77 0.67 6.39
C SER A 60 -10.14 -0.15 7.50
N LEU A 61 -9.07 0.34 8.14
CA LEU A 61 -8.41 -0.35 9.25
C LEU A 61 -9.36 -0.63 10.42
N LEU A 62 -10.23 0.32 10.76
CA LEU A 62 -11.28 0.13 11.78
C LEU A 62 -12.27 -0.98 11.37
N ALA A 63 -12.69 -1.02 10.10
CA ALA A 63 -13.57 -2.07 9.58
C ALA A 63 -12.89 -3.45 9.62
N HIS A 64 -11.62 -3.53 9.22
CA HIS A 64 -10.83 -4.77 9.27
C HIS A 64 -10.64 -5.27 10.71
N PHE A 65 -10.39 -4.35 11.64
CA PHE A 65 -10.31 -4.68 13.07
C PHE A 65 -11.65 -5.22 13.59
N ALA A 66 -12.77 -4.57 13.26
CA ALA A 66 -14.10 -5.04 13.65
C ALA A 66 -14.40 -6.43 13.06
N ILE A 67 -14.09 -6.66 11.79
CA ILE A 67 -14.23 -7.97 11.12
C ILE A 67 -13.40 -9.04 11.85
N ALA A 68 -12.15 -8.75 12.19
CA ALA A 68 -11.27 -9.69 12.89
C ALA A 68 -11.80 -10.04 14.29
N VAL A 69 -12.30 -9.05 15.04
CA VAL A 69 -12.89 -9.26 16.36
C VAL A 69 -14.16 -10.12 16.27
N ILE A 70 -15.05 -9.80 15.32
CA ILE A 70 -16.29 -10.57 15.10
C ILE A 70 -15.96 -12.01 14.67
N ALA A 71 -15.06 -12.18 13.70
CA ALA A 71 -14.65 -13.50 13.22
C ALA A 71 -14.00 -14.33 14.35
N GLY A 72 -13.11 -13.73 15.13
CA GLY A 72 -12.45 -14.38 16.27
C GLY A 72 -13.44 -14.80 17.36
N THR A 73 -14.39 -13.93 17.69
CA THR A 73 -15.43 -14.22 18.70
C THR A 73 -16.32 -15.37 18.26
N VAL A 74 -16.78 -15.35 17.01
CA VAL A 74 -17.65 -16.41 16.47
C VAL A 74 -16.90 -17.74 16.34
N LEU A 75 -15.62 -17.70 15.92
CA LEU A 75 -14.77 -18.89 15.84
C LEU A 75 -14.54 -19.51 17.22
N SER A 76 -14.27 -18.67 18.22
CA SER A 76 -14.09 -19.12 19.61
C SER A 76 -15.35 -19.75 20.20
N ALA A 77 -16.53 -19.25 19.83
CA ALA A 77 -17.80 -19.74 20.35
C ALA A 77 -18.30 -21.03 19.67
N ASN A 78 -17.96 -21.24 18.39
CA ASN A 78 -18.54 -22.31 17.57
C ASN A 78 -17.57 -23.46 17.24
N GLY A 79 -16.29 -23.33 17.58
CA GLY A 79 -15.27 -24.35 17.25
C GLY A 79 -15.02 -24.49 15.75
N PHE A 80 -14.40 -25.59 15.32
CA PHE A 80 -14.09 -25.85 13.91
C PHE A 80 -15.30 -26.48 13.19
N GLY A 81 -15.81 -25.81 12.15
CA GLY A 81 -16.96 -26.26 11.35
C GLY A 81 -17.26 -25.35 10.15
N PHE A 82 -18.42 -25.52 9.51
CA PHE A 82 -18.81 -24.71 8.35
C PHE A 82 -18.88 -23.20 8.66
N VAL A 83 -19.36 -22.84 9.85
CA VAL A 83 -19.36 -21.45 10.35
C VAL A 83 -17.94 -20.91 10.51
N ALA A 84 -17.01 -21.72 11.00
CA ALA A 84 -15.60 -21.34 11.11
C ALA A 84 -14.98 -21.06 9.73
N LEU A 85 -15.31 -21.88 8.72
CA LEU A 85 -14.86 -21.67 7.35
C LEU A 85 -15.39 -20.36 6.77
N ILE A 86 -16.68 -20.07 6.99
CA ILE A 86 -17.30 -18.80 6.58
C ILE A 86 -16.62 -17.61 7.26
N MET A 87 -16.26 -17.73 8.54
CA MET A 87 -15.60 -16.65 9.29
C MET A 87 -14.09 -16.54 9.04
N ALA A 88 -13.45 -17.59 8.51
CA ALA A 88 -12.06 -17.54 8.09
C ALA A 88 -11.87 -16.73 6.79
N LEU A 89 -12.85 -16.78 5.87
CA LEU A 89 -12.85 -16.03 4.61
C LEU A 89 -12.69 -14.50 4.80
N PRO A 90 -13.51 -13.81 5.62
CA PRO A 90 -13.38 -12.37 5.83
C PRO A 90 -12.09 -12.00 6.56
N ALA A 91 -11.56 -12.86 7.43
CA ALA A 91 -10.27 -12.66 8.07
C ALA A 91 -9.10 -12.77 7.07
N ALA A 92 -9.11 -13.78 6.21
CA ALA A 92 -8.11 -13.94 5.15
C ALA A 92 -8.20 -12.80 4.11
N GLY A 93 -9.42 -12.44 3.70
CA GLY A 93 -9.67 -11.31 2.81
C GLY A 93 -9.16 -9.99 3.42
N SER A 94 -9.46 -9.76 4.69
CA SER A 94 -8.97 -8.59 5.44
C SER A 94 -7.45 -8.51 5.45
N LEU A 95 -6.76 -9.61 5.75
CA LEU A 95 -5.29 -9.63 5.76
C LEU A 95 -4.69 -9.26 4.40
N LEU A 96 -5.25 -9.83 3.32
CA LEU A 96 -4.79 -9.57 1.95
C LEU A 96 -5.02 -8.11 1.54
N VAL A 97 -6.18 -7.54 1.89
CA VAL A 97 -6.45 -6.12 1.63
C VAL A 97 -5.48 -5.23 2.40
N VAL A 98 -5.26 -5.47 3.69
CA VAL A 98 -4.31 -4.66 4.50
C VAL A 98 -2.89 -4.73 3.93
N VAL A 99 -2.43 -5.92 3.52
CA VAL A 99 -1.11 -6.06 2.87
C VAL A 99 -1.05 -5.25 1.57
N GLY A 100 -2.11 -5.31 0.76
CA GLY A 100 -2.27 -4.50 -0.45
C GLY A 100 -2.24 -2.99 -0.17
N GLU A 101 -3.07 -2.53 0.76
CA GLU A 101 -3.18 -1.13 1.18
C GLU A 101 -1.84 -0.60 1.69
N VAL A 102 -1.13 -1.33 2.55
CA VAL A 102 0.22 -0.96 3.02
C VAL A 102 1.20 -0.86 1.86
N GLY A 103 1.14 -1.80 0.91
CA GLY A 103 1.94 -1.76 -0.31
C GLY A 103 1.66 -0.51 -1.14
N LEU A 104 0.39 -0.16 -1.34
CA LEU A 104 -0.02 1.04 -2.07
C LEU A 104 0.31 2.34 -1.32
N VAL A 105 0.21 2.38 0.00
CA VAL A 105 0.65 3.55 0.79
C VAL A 105 2.16 3.75 0.66
N ARG A 106 2.94 2.67 0.65
CA ARG A 106 4.38 2.73 0.41
C ARG A 106 4.71 3.28 -0.98
N THR A 107 3.90 3.00 -2.00
CA THR A 107 4.11 3.60 -3.33
C THR A 107 3.84 5.10 -3.37
N TRP A 108 3.04 5.64 -2.46
CA TRP A 108 2.92 7.10 -2.30
C TRP A 108 4.13 7.75 -1.63
N LEU A 109 4.79 7.04 -0.72
CA LEU A 109 6.03 7.51 -0.10
C LEU A 109 7.23 7.43 -1.08
N ALA A 110 7.16 6.49 -2.03
CA ALA A 110 8.13 6.29 -3.10
C ALA A 110 7.42 6.14 -4.46
N PRO A 111 7.06 7.25 -5.15
CA PRO A 111 6.13 7.35 -6.29
C PRO A 111 6.52 6.53 -7.52
N HIS A 112 6.33 5.22 -7.40
CA HIS A 112 6.48 4.23 -8.46
C HIS A 112 5.22 3.41 -8.54
N ARG A 113 4.91 2.95 -9.74
CA ARG A 113 3.82 2.00 -9.94
C ARG A 113 4.07 0.78 -9.07
N THR A 114 3.02 0.39 -8.36
CA THR A 114 3.03 -0.79 -7.51
C THR A 114 3.26 -2.05 -8.34
N GLU A 115 4.02 -2.99 -7.80
CA GLU A 115 4.19 -4.31 -8.42
C GLU A 115 2.83 -4.99 -8.63
N PRO A 116 2.63 -5.70 -9.75
CA PRO A 116 1.35 -6.33 -10.09
C PRO A 116 0.91 -7.34 -9.03
N VAL A 117 1.85 -7.96 -8.30
CA VAL A 117 1.56 -8.89 -7.21
C VAL A 117 0.81 -8.19 -6.06
N VAL A 118 1.19 -6.97 -5.70
CA VAL A 118 0.52 -6.23 -4.61
C VAL A 118 -0.91 -5.88 -5.02
N LEU A 119 -1.11 -5.43 -6.27
CA LEU A 119 -2.45 -5.18 -6.81
C LEU A 119 -3.28 -6.46 -6.84
N ALA A 120 -2.70 -7.59 -7.28
CA ALA A 120 -3.38 -8.86 -7.29
C ALA A 120 -3.82 -9.29 -5.88
N LEU A 121 -2.91 -9.23 -4.89
CA LEU A 121 -3.22 -9.53 -3.48
C LEU A 121 -4.38 -8.67 -2.97
N GLN A 122 -4.36 -7.38 -3.27
CA GLN A 122 -5.41 -6.46 -2.86
C GLN A 122 -6.76 -6.80 -3.49
N TRP A 123 -6.81 -7.03 -4.80
CA TRP A 123 -8.06 -7.37 -5.50
C TRP A 123 -8.58 -8.76 -5.09
N THR A 124 -7.69 -9.72 -4.84
CA THR A 124 -8.06 -11.02 -4.28
C THR A 124 -8.66 -10.87 -2.88
N GLY A 125 -8.03 -10.07 -2.02
CA GLY A 125 -8.56 -9.76 -0.68
C GLY A 125 -9.93 -9.08 -0.74
N ALA A 126 -10.09 -8.09 -1.61
CA ALA A 126 -11.35 -7.39 -1.83
C ALA A 126 -12.46 -8.33 -2.34
N GLY A 127 -12.11 -9.25 -3.26
CA GLY A 127 -13.02 -10.29 -3.74
C GLY A 127 -13.45 -11.25 -2.64
N LEU A 128 -12.54 -11.64 -1.74
CA LEU A 128 -12.86 -12.47 -0.58
C LEU A 128 -13.77 -11.76 0.42
N LEU A 129 -13.56 -10.46 0.65
CA LEU A 129 -14.45 -9.65 1.50
C LEU A 129 -15.85 -9.52 0.88
N LEU A 130 -15.95 -9.26 -0.42
CA LEU A 130 -17.22 -9.25 -1.16
C LEU A 130 -17.94 -10.59 -1.06
N LEU A 131 -17.24 -11.69 -1.36
CA LEU A 131 -17.80 -13.04 -1.32
C LEU A 131 -18.29 -13.40 0.09
N SER A 132 -17.45 -13.20 1.11
CA SER A 132 -17.80 -13.49 2.50
C SER A 132 -18.95 -12.63 3.00
N SER A 133 -18.96 -11.34 2.70
CA SER A 133 -20.08 -10.46 3.07
C SER A 133 -21.39 -10.85 2.37
N GLY A 134 -21.33 -11.29 1.11
CA GLY A 134 -22.49 -11.83 0.38
C GLY A 134 -23.02 -13.13 1.00
N LEU A 135 -22.12 -14.07 1.34
CA LEU A 135 -22.50 -15.30 2.05
C LEU A 135 -23.10 -15.01 3.41
N LEU A 136 -22.54 -14.05 4.16
CA LEU A 136 -23.04 -13.66 5.47
C LEU A 136 -24.41 -12.96 5.37
N ALA A 137 -24.63 -12.15 4.33
CA ALA A 137 -25.91 -11.52 4.05
C ALA A 137 -26.99 -12.57 3.76
N ILE A 138 -26.67 -13.58 2.94
CA ILE A 138 -27.57 -14.72 2.67
C ILE A 138 -27.86 -15.50 3.94
N ALA A 139 -26.84 -15.82 4.74
CA ALA A 139 -26.98 -16.62 5.95
C ALA A 139 -27.78 -15.92 7.06
N THR A 140 -27.63 -14.60 7.19
CA THR A 140 -28.30 -13.81 8.25
C THR A 140 -29.61 -13.19 7.79
N GLY A 141 -29.87 -13.15 6.48
CA GLY A 141 -30.98 -12.39 5.90
C GLY A 141 -30.81 -10.86 6.02
N THR A 142 -29.61 -10.38 6.35
CA THR A 142 -29.34 -8.94 6.55
C THR A 142 -28.40 -8.39 5.48
N LEU A 143 -28.83 -7.31 4.80
CA LEU A 143 -27.97 -6.61 3.83
C LEU A 143 -26.90 -5.73 4.51
N ALA A 144 -27.04 -5.47 5.80
CA ALA A 144 -26.12 -4.62 6.56
C ALA A 144 -24.68 -5.16 6.56
N THR A 145 -24.50 -6.49 6.52
CA THR A 145 -23.18 -7.14 6.46
C THR A 145 -22.44 -6.85 5.15
N ALA A 146 -23.16 -6.67 4.04
CA ALA A 146 -22.58 -6.29 2.76
C ALA A 146 -21.94 -4.88 2.81
N LEU A 147 -22.52 -3.97 3.61
CA LEU A 147 -22.01 -2.61 3.78
C LEU A 147 -20.62 -2.56 4.44
N LEU A 148 -20.21 -3.60 5.17
CA LEU A 148 -18.88 -3.69 5.79
C LEU A 148 -17.75 -3.77 4.77
N SER A 149 -18.03 -4.26 3.55
CA SER A 149 -17.03 -4.36 2.47
C SER A 149 -16.86 -3.04 1.70
N VAL A 150 -17.83 -2.12 1.78
CA VAL A 150 -17.84 -0.87 0.99
C VAL A 150 -16.61 0.01 1.27
N PRO A 151 -16.20 0.27 2.53
CA PRO A 151 -15.02 1.08 2.79
C PRO A 151 -13.74 0.48 2.19
N ALA A 152 -13.55 -0.83 2.33
CA ALA A 152 -12.39 -1.54 1.80
C ALA A 152 -12.33 -1.47 0.26
N LEU A 153 -13.48 -1.57 -0.41
CA LEU A 153 -13.57 -1.41 -1.87
C LEU A 153 -13.29 0.01 -2.33
N LEU A 154 -13.81 1.01 -1.60
CA LEU A 154 -13.56 2.42 -1.90
C LEU A 154 -12.07 2.77 -1.75
N VAL A 155 -11.44 2.34 -0.66
CA VAL A 155 -10.00 2.50 -0.46
C VAL A 155 -9.22 1.80 -1.56
N SER A 156 -9.58 0.56 -1.88
CA SER A 156 -8.88 -0.21 -2.91
C SER A 156 -8.99 0.41 -4.29
N GLY A 157 -10.18 0.89 -4.65
CA GLY A 157 -10.41 1.62 -5.90
C GLY A 157 -9.60 2.92 -5.94
N LEU A 158 -9.63 3.72 -4.87
CA LEU A 158 -8.89 4.97 -4.78
C LEU A 158 -7.38 4.74 -4.87
N LEU A 159 -6.83 3.83 -4.07
CA LEU A 159 -5.39 3.53 -4.08
C LEU A 159 -4.94 2.92 -5.41
N THR A 160 -5.77 2.08 -6.05
CA THR A 160 -5.48 1.54 -7.40
C THR A 160 -5.45 2.65 -8.45
N TYR A 161 -6.44 3.55 -8.43
CA TYR A 161 -6.51 4.70 -9.31
C TYR A 161 -5.27 5.60 -9.15
N LEU A 162 -4.90 5.86 -7.90
CA LEU A 162 -3.72 6.60 -7.52
C LEU A 162 -2.42 5.92 -7.98
N SER A 163 -2.29 4.60 -7.80
CA SER A 163 -1.15 3.82 -8.30
C SER A 163 -1.06 3.82 -9.83
N ALA A 164 -2.18 3.87 -10.54
CA ALA A 164 -2.22 3.93 -12.00
C ALA A 164 -1.75 5.27 -12.57
N MET A 165 -1.62 6.32 -11.73
CA MET A 165 -1.02 7.58 -12.14
C MET A 165 0.50 7.57 -12.15
N LEU A 166 1.15 6.56 -11.55
CA LEU A 166 2.60 6.50 -11.37
C LEU A 166 3.30 5.78 -12.54
N HIS A 167 4.56 6.14 -12.78
CA HIS A 167 5.41 5.49 -13.78
C HIS A 167 5.92 4.13 -13.28
N HIS A 168 6.24 3.23 -14.22
CA HIS A 168 6.93 1.99 -13.85
C HIS A 168 8.32 2.34 -13.31
N ARG A 169 8.82 1.53 -12.40
CA ARG A 169 10.13 1.80 -11.80
C ARG A 169 11.28 1.78 -12.80
N ASP A 170 11.13 0.95 -13.83
CA ASP A 170 12.12 0.82 -14.92
C ASP A 170 12.23 2.07 -15.78
N THR A 171 11.26 2.99 -15.71
CA THR A 171 11.28 4.26 -16.45
C THR A 171 11.77 5.44 -15.61
N CYS A 172 12.09 5.26 -14.32
CA CYS A 172 12.55 6.37 -13.45
C CYS A 172 13.90 6.95 -13.90
N GLU A 173 14.81 6.12 -14.41
CA GLU A 173 16.15 6.57 -14.82
C GLU A 173 16.12 7.29 -16.18
N THR A 174 15.22 6.90 -17.08
CA THR A 174 15.15 7.42 -18.45
C THR A 174 14.21 8.62 -18.60
N ASP A 175 13.16 8.71 -17.79
CA ASP A 175 12.26 9.86 -17.75
C ASP A 175 12.11 10.38 -16.31
N PRO A 176 12.94 11.36 -15.90
CA PRO A 176 12.86 11.94 -14.57
C PRO A 176 11.65 12.88 -14.40
N ALA A 177 10.86 13.14 -15.43
CA ALA A 177 9.67 13.96 -15.27
C ALA A 177 8.52 13.12 -14.69
N HIS A 178 7.69 13.75 -13.85
CA HIS A 178 6.49 13.06 -13.36
C HIS A 178 5.50 12.80 -14.50
N PRO A 179 4.65 11.76 -14.43
CA PRO A 179 3.54 11.55 -15.35
C PRO A 179 2.63 12.79 -15.46
N PRO A 180 2.02 13.09 -16.63
CA PRO A 180 1.16 14.27 -16.80
C PRO A 180 0.01 14.34 -15.79
N ARG A 181 -0.59 13.19 -15.46
CA ARG A 181 -1.65 13.09 -14.45
C ARG A 181 -1.18 13.46 -13.05
N MET A 182 0.05 13.06 -12.69
CA MET A 182 0.65 13.42 -11.41
C MET A 182 1.08 14.90 -11.38
N ARG A 183 1.57 15.45 -12.49
CA ARG A 183 1.93 16.89 -12.59
C ARG A 183 0.74 17.79 -12.27
N ALA A 184 -0.48 17.41 -12.68
CA ALA A 184 -1.70 18.15 -12.36
C ALA A 184 -2.01 18.22 -10.85
N LEU A 185 -1.43 17.31 -10.06
CA LEU A 185 -1.57 17.26 -8.60
C LEU A 185 -0.41 17.95 -7.86
N LEU A 186 0.66 18.37 -8.56
CA LEU A 186 1.84 19.01 -7.98
C LEU A 186 1.81 20.53 -8.19
N ARG A 187 2.27 21.30 -7.19
CA ARG A 187 2.37 22.77 -7.27
C ARG A 187 3.54 23.22 -8.15
N ARG A 188 4.59 22.40 -8.24
CA ARG A 188 5.78 22.62 -9.06
C ARG A 188 6.08 21.30 -9.73
N ALA A 189 5.69 21.19 -11.00
CA ALA A 189 5.90 20.04 -11.85
C ALA A 189 7.07 20.29 -12.81
#